data_AF-A0A8T3NE25-F1
#
_entry.id   AF-A0A8T3NE25-F1
#
_cell.length_a   1.000
_cell.length_b   1.000
_cell.length_c   1.000
_cell.angle_alpha   90.00
_cell.angle_beta   90.00
_cell.angle_gamma   90.00
#
_symmetry.space_group_name_H-M   'P 1'
#
loop_
_entity.id
_entity.type
_entity.pdbx_description
1 polymer ?
#
loop_
_entity_poly.entity_id
_entity_poly.type
_entity_poly.pdbx_seq_one_letter_code
_entity_poly.pdbx_strand_id
1 'polypeptide(L)'
;MESRSEGQRRVGVAIVGLGGAVATTAVAGIELLRLGGAGPEGLPLASARPELTSQLADYEDLVFCGWDLSPDDLLRAAQIHDVLSPAQLEVAAPALERIVPWPAVGNAAFCHNILGSHLLAAESHRAVVDLVQGDLRRFREEQRLDSTVVINLASTEGRGDPTLPIFATLEAFEAALDADAPEIGPAMLYAYAALIEGVPYANFTPSVAAEVPALVALAERHGVPIAGKDGKTGQTMIKTVLAPAFRTRALRVDGWYSANILGNRDGLALDDDDALASKRVTKGSVLDQILGYPVEDHLVDIRYYRPRGDNKESWDNIDLTGFLGRPMQLKINFLCRDSILAAPLVIELARLLDLARRRGNRGVQEQLGLFFKLPMTARPDAIPEHALHAQERRLFEWLETAHTDETGRRVGEPGGT
;
A
#
# COMPACT_ATOMS: atom_id res chain seq x y z
N MET A 1 22.91 25.89 -14.27
CA MET A 1 23.38 24.51 -14.02
C MET A 1 23.90 24.48 -12.60
N GLU A 2 22.99 24.38 -11.64
CA GLU A 2 23.32 24.43 -10.21
C GLU A 2 23.94 23.10 -9.79
N SER A 3 25.08 23.19 -9.12
CA SER A 3 25.73 22.04 -8.49
C SER A 3 24.82 21.51 -7.38
N ARG A 4 24.43 20.24 -7.48
CA ARG A 4 23.69 19.53 -6.42
C ARG A 4 24.48 19.61 -5.12
N SER A 5 23.83 19.96 -4.01
CA SER A 5 24.43 19.81 -2.68
C SER A 5 24.62 18.32 -2.39
N GLU A 6 25.70 17.98 -1.70
CA GLU A 6 25.90 16.64 -1.12
C GLU A 6 24.82 16.40 -0.06
N GLY A 7 23.67 15.83 -0.45
CA GLY A 7 22.59 15.50 0.49
C GLY A 7 21.22 15.25 -0.13
N GLN A 8 20.91 15.85 -1.28
CA GLN A 8 19.58 15.74 -1.90
C GLN A 8 19.45 14.42 -2.69
N ARG A 9 18.57 13.50 -2.24
CA ARG A 9 18.45 12.12 -2.78
C ARG A 9 17.16 11.96 -3.58
N ARG A 10 17.25 11.71 -4.89
CA ARG A 10 16.07 11.50 -5.73
C ARG A 10 15.62 10.05 -5.68
N VAL A 11 14.43 9.82 -5.11
CA VAL A 11 13.81 8.49 -5.01
C VAL A 11 12.70 8.39 -6.05
N GLY A 12 12.83 7.44 -6.98
CA GLY A 12 11.77 7.13 -7.93
C GLY A 12 10.66 6.28 -7.31
N VAL A 13 9.42 6.67 -7.49
CA VAL A 13 8.22 5.93 -7.08
C VAL A 13 7.48 5.49 -8.34
N ALA A 14 7.66 4.22 -8.71
CA ALA A 14 6.99 3.61 -9.85
C ALA A 14 5.67 2.97 -9.38
N ILE A 15 4.55 3.51 -9.85
CA ILE A 15 3.22 3.11 -9.40
C ILE A 15 2.53 2.24 -10.44
N VAL A 16 2.05 1.06 -10.04
CA VAL A 16 1.10 0.29 -10.85
C VAL A 16 -0.30 0.83 -10.56
N GLY A 17 -1.01 1.31 -11.58
CA GLY A 17 -2.27 2.06 -11.42
C GLY A 17 -2.05 3.56 -11.18
N LEU A 18 -1.08 4.16 -11.88
CA LEU A 18 -0.68 5.56 -11.70
C LEU A 18 -1.81 6.58 -11.97
N GLY A 19 -2.73 6.25 -12.87
CA GLY A 19 -3.91 7.06 -13.18
C GLY A 19 -5.06 6.88 -12.18
N GLY A 20 -4.89 6.08 -11.12
CA GLY A 20 -5.88 5.89 -10.06
C GLY A 20 -6.00 7.07 -9.11
N ALA A 21 -7.13 7.19 -8.42
CA ALA A 21 -7.43 8.31 -7.52
C ALA A 21 -6.39 8.49 -6.40
N VAL A 22 -5.91 7.39 -5.80
CA VAL A 22 -4.87 7.42 -4.76
C VAL A 22 -3.54 7.93 -5.32
N ALA A 23 -3.13 7.42 -6.48
CA ALA A 23 -1.87 7.76 -7.12
C ALA A 23 -1.84 9.24 -7.52
N THR A 24 -2.86 9.72 -8.24
CA THR A 24 -2.95 11.12 -8.65
C THR A 24 -3.01 12.07 -7.45
N THR A 25 -3.69 11.68 -6.38
CA THR A 25 -3.72 12.45 -5.12
C THR A 25 -2.34 12.50 -4.45
N ALA A 26 -1.58 11.40 -4.45
CA ALA A 26 -0.23 11.37 -3.90
C ALA A 26 0.74 12.25 -4.70
N VAL A 27 0.71 12.15 -6.03
CA VAL A 27 1.54 12.99 -6.91
C VAL A 27 1.19 14.46 -6.71
N ALA A 28 -0.09 14.82 -6.78
CA ALA A 28 -0.55 16.19 -6.59
C ALA A 28 -0.19 16.73 -5.19
N GLY A 29 -0.30 15.90 -4.15
CA GLY A 29 0.08 16.27 -2.78
C GLY A 29 1.55 16.65 -2.66
N ILE A 30 2.46 15.87 -3.26
CA ILE A 30 3.90 16.21 -3.29
C ILE A 30 4.17 17.47 -4.13
N GLU A 31 3.49 17.65 -5.27
CA GLU A 31 3.65 18.87 -6.06
C GLU A 31 3.14 20.12 -5.34
N LEU A 32 2.02 20.02 -4.63
CA LEU A 32 1.49 21.09 -3.79
C LEU A 32 2.45 21.44 -2.65
N LEU A 33 3.09 20.45 -2.03
CA LEU A 33 4.12 20.68 -1.02
C LEU A 33 5.30 21.47 -1.61
N ARG A 34 5.85 21.02 -2.74
CA ARG A 34 6.97 21.70 -3.43
C ARG A 34 6.66 23.15 -3.79
N LEU A 35 5.41 23.42 -4.19
CA LEU A 35 4.97 24.74 -4.62
C LEU A 35 4.45 25.61 -3.47
N GLY A 36 4.46 25.09 -2.23
CA GLY A 36 3.88 25.79 -1.07
C GLY A 36 2.36 25.96 -1.13
N GLY A 37 1.67 25.18 -1.97
CA GLY A 37 0.21 25.16 -2.12
C GLY A 37 -0.50 24.33 -1.05
N ALA A 38 0.22 23.50 -0.29
CA ALA A 38 -0.25 22.78 0.89
C ALA A 38 0.89 22.58 1.89
N GLY A 39 0.55 22.34 3.16
CA GLY A 39 1.49 21.88 4.18
C GLY A 39 1.51 20.35 4.28
N PRO A 40 2.35 19.79 5.16
CA PRO A 40 2.54 18.35 5.28
C PRO A 40 1.49 17.66 6.18
N GLU A 41 0.38 18.33 6.49
CA GLU A 41 -0.67 17.77 7.33
C GLU A 41 -1.24 16.47 6.75
N GLY A 42 -1.40 15.46 7.61
CA GLY A 42 -1.89 14.14 7.21
C GLY A 42 -0.81 13.15 6.76
N LEU A 43 0.43 13.60 6.51
CA LEU A 43 1.59 12.71 6.37
C LEU A 43 2.01 12.17 7.74
N PRO A 44 1.89 10.84 7.99
CA PRO A 44 2.12 10.25 9.31
C PRO A 44 3.46 10.59 9.95
N LEU A 45 4.52 10.75 9.17
CA LEU A 45 5.87 11.00 9.67
C LEU A 45 6.29 12.47 9.57
N ALA A 46 5.48 13.36 8.98
CA ALA A 46 5.85 14.77 8.87
C ALA A 46 5.97 15.48 10.24
N SER A 47 5.13 15.10 11.19
CA SER A 47 5.16 15.64 12.57
C SER A 47 5.93 14.75 13.55
N ALA A 48 6.59 13.69 13.06
CA ALA A 48 7.43 12.84 13.89
C ALA A 48 8.69 13.61 14.34
N ARG A 49 9.29 13.17 15.45
CA ARG A 49 10.53 13.79 15.94
C ARG A 49 11.62 13.68 14.86
N PRO A 50 12.46 14.71 14.63
CA PRO A 50 13.46 14.71 13.57
C PRO A 50 14.42 13.51 13.58
N GLU A 51 14.71 12.95 14.76
CA GLU A 51 15.56 11.76 14.89
C GLU A 51 14.93 10.51 14.27
N LEU A 52 13.60 10.46 14.11
CA LEU A 52 12.94 9.34 13.44
C LEU A 52 12.98 9.46 11.91
N THR A 53 13.13 10.68 11.39
CA THR A 53 12.92 10.98 9.97
C THR A 53 14.17 11.47 9.26
N SER A 54 15.26 11.78 9.98
CA SER A 54 16.51 12.34 9.44
C SER A 54 17.17 11.51 8.33
N GLN A 55 16.89 10.21 8.29
CA GLN A 55 17.43 9.31 7.26
C GLN A 55 16.47 9.09 6.08
N LEU A 56 15.21 9.50 6.18
CA LEU A 56 14.24 9.36 5.09
C LEU A 56 14.56 10.38 4.00
N ALA A 57 14.27 10.04 2.74
CA ALA A 57 14.30 11.04 1.68
C ALA A 57 13.30 12.17 1.98
N ASP A 58 13.59 13.39 1.54
CA ASP A 58 12.65 14.48 1.67
C ASP A 58 11.43 14.23 0.77
N TYR A 59 10.26 14.71 1.19
CA TYR A 59 9.02 14.56 0.41
C TYR A 59 9.18 15.16 -1.00
N GLU A 60 9.87 16.30 -1.09
CA GLU A 60 10.12 17.02 -2.33
C GLU A 60 11.08 16.31 -3.28
N ASP A 61 11.80 15.29 -2.82
CA ASP A 61 12.73 14.53 -3.65
C ASP A 61 12.10 13.29 -4.32
N LEU A 62 10.80 13.02 -4.07
CA LEU A 62 10.08 11.88 -4.64
C LEU A 62 9.66 12.13 -6.10
N VAL A 63 10.17 11.33 -7.03
CA VAL A 63 9.85 11.45 -8.46
C VAL A 63 8.87 10.34 -8.85
N PHE A 64 7.75 10.67 -9.49
CA PHE A 64 6.71 9.68 -9.80
C PHE A 64 6.67 9.31 -11.28
N CYS A 65 6.46 8.04 -11.55
CA CYS A 65 6.10 7.49 -12.86
C CYS A 65 5.38 6.15 -12.65
N GLY A 66 5.06 5.42 -13.71
CA GLY A 66 4.39 4.13 -13.58
C GLY A 66 3.45 3.82 -14.72
N TRP A 67 2.59 2.83 -14.48
CA TRP A 67 1.75 2.21 -15.51
C TRP A 67 0.28 2.43 -15.21
N ASP A 68 -0.53 2.60 -16.26
CA ASP A 68 -1.99 2.55 -16.14
C ASP A 68 -2.64 1.96 -17.40
N LEU A 69 -3.86 1.46 -17.25
CA LEU A 69 -4.67 0.95 -18.37
C LEU A 69 -5.35 2.09 -19.13
N SER A 70 -5.39 3.30 -18.55
CA SER A 70 -5.77 4.54 -19.25
C SER A 70 -4.54 5.27 -19.80
N PRO A 71 -4.60 5.82 -21.02
CA PRO A 71 -3.53 6.65 -21.59
C PRO A 71 -3.57 8.11 -21.10
N ASP A 72 -4.56 8.48 -20.28
CA ASP A 72 -4.74 9.85 -19.79
C ASP A 72 -3.54 10.32 -18.97
N ASP A 73 -3.12 11.58 -19.16
CA ASP A 73 -2.20 12.24 -18.24
C ASP A 73 -2.81 12.40 -16.83
N LEU A 74 -1.97 12.69 -15.84
CA LEU A 74 -2.43 12.74 -14.44
C LEU A 74 -3.33 13.94 -14.15
N LEU A 75 -3.29 15.02 -14.94
CA LEU A 75 -4.22 16.13 -14.77
C LEU A 75 -5.62 15.67 -15.15
N ARG A 76 -5.76 15.01 -16.30
CA ARG A 76 -7.02 14.44 -16.75
C ARG A 76 -7.53 13.39 -15.78
N ALA A 77 -6.67 12.50 -15.30
CA ALA A 77 -7.06 11.51 -14.30
C ALA A 77 -7.52 12.17 -12.98
N ALA A 78 -6.79 13.18 -12.48
CA ALA A 78 -7.19 13.91 -11.27
C ALA A 78 -8.55 14.62 -11.41
N GLN A 79 -8.84 15.19 -12.59
CA GLN A 79 -10.15 15.78 -12.90
C GLN A 79 -11.29 14.74 -12.88
N ILE A 80 -11.03 13.54 -13.39
CA ILE A 80 -12.02 12.45 -13.41
C ILE A 80 -12.36 11.99 -11.99
N HIS A 81 -11.35 11.88 -11.12
CA HIS A 81 -11.54 11.38 -9.76
C HIS A 81 -12.11 12.42 -8.80
N ASP A 82 -11.97 13.71 -9.11
CA ASP A 82 -12.57 14.84 -8.36
C ASP A 82 -12.26 14.82 -6.85
N VAL A 83 -11.02 14.47 -6.50
CA VAL A 83 -10.56 14.40 -5.09
C VAL A 83 -10.05 15.77 -4.62
N LEU A 84 -9.26 16.43 -5.46
CA LEU A 84 -8.61 17.72 -5.17
C LEU A 84 -9.61 18.86 -5.31
N SER A 85 -9.45 19.90 -4.50
CA SER A 85 -10.22 21.13 -4.72
C SER A 85 -9.78 21.84 -6.01
N PRO A 86 -10.64 22.67 -6.63
CA PRO A 86 -10.29 23.40 -7.85
C PRO A 86 -8.99 24.22 -7.74
N ALA A 87 -8.78 24.89 -6.60
CA ALA A 87 -7.57 25.68 -6.34
C ALA A 87 -6.30 24.81 -6.23
N GLN A 88 -6.41 23.65 -5.59
CA GLN A 88 -5.30 22.69 -5.51
C GLN A 88 -4.96 22.12 -6.89
N LEU A 89 -5.99 21.77 -7.67
CA LEU A 89 -5.81 21.25 -9.02
C LEU A 89 -5.15 22.28 -9.93
N GLU A 90 -5.55 23.56 -9.85
CA GLU A 90 -4.94 24.65 -10.61
C GLU A 90 -3.44 24.79 -10.34
N VAL A 91 -3.03 24.71 -9.07
CA VAL A 91 -1.60 24.79 -8.68
C VAL A 91 -0.81 23.57 -9.16
N ALA A 92 -1.37 22.37 -9.03
CA ALA A 92 -0.69 21.12 -9.40
C ALA A 92 -0.72 20.82 -10.92
N ALA A 93 -1.63 21.44 -11.67
CA ALA A 93 -1.91 21.10 -13.07
C ALA A 93 -0.67 21.06 -13.97
N PRO A 94 0.25 22.07 -13.95
CA PRO A 94 1.42 22.04 -14.82
C PRO A 94 2.32 20.82 -14.57
N ALA A 95 2.38 20.30 -13.35
CA ALA A 95 3.16 19.12 -13.04
C ALA A 95 2.44 17.83 -13.47
N LEU A 96 1.14 17.74 -13.19
CA LEU A 96 0.33 16.56 -13.50
C LEU A 96 0.17 16.31 -15.01
N GLU A 97 0.02 17.37 -15.82
CA GLU A 97 -0.13 17.24 -17.28
C GLU A 97 1.12 16.66 -17.98
N ARG A 98 2.29 16.75 -17.34
CA ARG A 98 3.56 16.23 -17.89
C ARG A 98 3.77 14.75 -17.61
N ILE A 99 2.96 14.15 -16.73
CA ILE A 99 3.11 12.76 -16.34
C ILE A 99 2.04 11.95 -17.08
N VAL A 100 2.50 11.17 -18.04
CA VAL A 100 1.68 10.22 -18.79
C VAL A 100 2.07 8.80 -18.35
N PRO A 101 1.13 7.97 -17.90
CA PRO A 101 1.42 6.58 -17.55
C PRO A 101 1.97 5.79 -18.73
N TRP A 102 2.80 4.79 -18.45
CA TRP A 102 3.18 3.77 -19.42
C TRP A 102 2.06 2.73 -19.60
N PRO A 103 2.07 1.97 -20.72
CA PRO A 103 1.10 0.90 -20.94
C PRO A 103 1.16 -0.16 -19.84
N ALA A 104 0.03 -0.46 -19.20
CA ALA A 104 -0.03 -1.45 -18.14
C ALA A 104 -0.33 -2.87 -18.64
N VAL A 105 0.16 -3.86 -17.90
CA VAL A 105 -0.29 -5.25 -18.02
C VAL A 105 -1.77 -5.32 -17.69
N GLY A 106 -2.60 -5.66 -18.69
CA GLY A 106 -4.03 -5.90 -18.50
C GLY A 106 -4.36 -7.37 -18.72
N ASN A 107 -5.17 -7.94 -17.83
CA ASN A 107 -5.70 -9.29 -17.99
C ASN A 107 -7.18 -9.31 -17.59
N ALA A 108 -8.06 -9.50 -18.58
CA ALA A 108 -9.51 -9.52 -18.37
C ALA A 108 -9.99 -10.68 -17.49
N ALA A 109 -9.18 -11.75 -17.33
CA ALA A 109 -9.48 -12.85 -16.42
C ALA A 109 -9.30 -12.47 -14.94
N PHE A 110 -8.48 -11.46 -14.66
CA PHE A 110 -8.26 -10.96 -13.30
C PHE A 110 -9.03 -9.65 -13.02
N CYS A 111 -9.38 -8.88 -14.07
CA CYS A 111 -10.05 -7.58 -13.95
C CYS A 111 -11.26 -7.49 -14.91
N HIS A 112 -12.38 -8.12 -14.57
CA HIS A 112 -13.56 -8.19 -15.46
C HIS A 112 -14.19 -6.84 -15.81
N ASN A 113 -14.19 -5.87 -14.87
CA ASN A 113 -14.88 -4.58 -15.03
C ASN A 113 -13.95 -3.41 -15.40
N ILE A 114 -12.67 -3.68 -15.67
CA ILE A 114 -11.66 -2.67 -15.94
C ILE A 114 -10.91 -3.04 -17.22
N LEU A 115 -11.54 -2.72 -18.34
CA LEU A 115 -10.91 -2.79 -19.66
C LEU A 115 -10.39 -1.39 -20.00
N GLY A 116 -9.07 -1.22 -20.06
CA GLY A 116 -8.44 -0.03 -20.59
C GLY A 116 -7.78 -0.31 -21.94
N SER A 117 -7.52 0.74 -22.71
CA SER A 117 -6.92 0.66 -24.04
C SER A 117 -5.39 0.79 -24.02
N HIS A 118 -4.81 1.21 -22.90
CA HIS A 118 -3.37 1.42 -22.75
C HIS A 118 -2.67 0.16 -22.25
N LEU A 119 -2.72 -0.89 -23.08
CA LEU A 119 -2.23 -2.21 -22.74
C LEU A 119 -0.78 -2.40 -23.16
N LEU A 120 0.01 -3.01 -22.28
CA LEU A 120 1.35 -3.46 -22.57
C LEU A 120 1.30 -4.62 -23.59
N ALA A 121 1.89 -4.41 -24.75
CA ALA A 121 1.94 -5.41 -25.81
C ALA A 121 3.08 -6.39 -25.56
N ALA A 122 2.74 -7.60 -25.13
CA ALA A 122 3.68 -8.69 -24.90
C ALA A 122 3.04 -10.04 -25.26
N GLU A 123 3.85 -10.97 -25.76
CA GLU A 123 3.39 -12.29 -26.22
C GLU A 123 3.48 -13.38 -25.14
N SER A 124 4.22 -13.11 -24.05
CA SER A 124 4.42 -14.04 -22.94
C SER A 124 4.62 -13.29 -21.62
N HIS A 125 4.49 -14.00 -20.50
CA HIS A 125 4.78 -13.48 -19.17
C HIS A 125 6.24 -13.04 -19.04
N ARG A 126 7.18 -13.74 -19.68
CA ARG A 126 8.59 -13.31 -19.71
C ARG A 126 8.79 -12.01 -20.47
N ALA A 127 8.14 -11.86 -21.62
CA ALA A 127 8.18 -10.60 -22.36
C ALA A 127 7.57 -9.44 -21.54
N VAL A 128 6.49 -9.69 -20.79
CA VAL A 128 5.94 -8.71 -19.84
C VAL A 128 6.98 -8.31 -18.80
N VAL A 129 7.60 -9.28 -18.15
CA VAL A 129 8.63 -9.04 -17.12
C VAL A 129 9.78 -8.22 -17.71
N ASP A 130 10.32 -8.61 -18.86
CA ASP A 130 11.44 -7.91 -19.51
C ASP A 130 11.10 -6.44 -19.83
N LEU A 131 9.88 -6.17 -20.29
CA LEU A 131 9.41 -4.80 -20.57
C LEU A 131 9.28 -3.97 -19.29
N VAL A 132 8.71 -4.53 -18.22
CA VAL A 132 8.62 -3.85 -16.91
C VAL A 132 10.00 -3.56 -16.34
N GLN A 133 10.96 -4.48 -16.47
CA GLN A 133 12.35 -4.25 -16.07
C GLN A 133 12.99 -3.13 -16.91
N GLY A 134 12.74 -3.11 -18.23
CA GLY A 134 13.18 -2.06 -19.14
C GLY A 134 12.67 -0.68 -18.75
N ASP A 135 11.38 -0.57 -18.41
CA ASP A 135 10.75 0.67 -17.95
C ASP A 135 11.38 1.17 -16.64
N LEU A 136 11.61 0.28 -15.67
CA LEU A 136 12.28 0.62 -14.40
C LEU A 136 13.71 1.14 -14.62
N ARG A 137 14.49 0.48 -15.48
CA ARG A 137 15.85 0.91 -15.82
C ARG A 137 15.85 2.27 -16.51
N ARG A 138 14.98 2.45 -17.51
CA ARG A 138 14.80 3.72 -18.24
C ARG A 138 14.46 4.85 -17.28
N PHE A 139 13.51 4.64 -16.37
CA PHE A 139 13.12 5.64 -15.39
C PHE A 139 14.27 6.05 -14.48
N ARG A 140 15.03 5.08 -13.95
CA ARG A 140 16.21 5.36 -13.13
C ARG A 140 17.25 6.19 -13.89
N GLU A 141 17.52 5.85 -15.15
CA GLU A 141 18.52 6.52 -15.99
C GLU A 141 18.08 7.94 -16.42
N GLU A 142 16.89 8.06 -17.01
CA GLU A 142 16.38 9.33 -17.54
C GLU A 142 16.15 10.36 -16.42
N GLN A 143 15.68 9.91 -15.26
CA GLN A 143 15.45 10.79 -14.11
C GLN A 143 16.66 10.90 -13.18
N ARG A 144 17.77 10.21 -13.45
CA ARG A 144 18.99 10.22 -12.63
C ARG A 144 18.68 9.96 -11.15
N LEU A 145 17.95 8.88 -10.90
CA LEU A 145 17.47 8.50 -9.58
C LEU A 145 18.55 7.74 -8.80
N ASP A 146 18.64 8.00 -7.50
CA ASP A 146 19.56 7.28 -6.60
C ASP A 146 19.00 5.90 -6.23
N SER A 147 17.67 5.78 -6.22
CA SER A 147 16.94 4.56 -5.92
C SER A 147 15.55 4.60 -6.55
N THR A 148 14.89 3.45 -6.58
CA THR A 148 13.51 3.32 -7.07
C THR A 148 12.77 2.38 -6.14
N VAL A 149 11.46 2.57 -6.00
CA VAL A 149 10.53 1.68 -5.31
C VAL A 149 9.31 1.48 -6.19
N VAL A 150 8.71 0.29 -6.14
CA VAL A 150 7.45 -0.03 -6.83
C VAL A 150 6.33 -0.12 -5.81
N ILE A 151 5.20 0.53 -6.09
CA ILE A 151 3.99 0.43 -5.27
C ILE A 151 2.81 0.04 -6.15
N ASN A 152 2.15 -1.07 -5.83
CA ASN A 152 0.93 -1.47 -6.50
C ASN A 152 -0.29 -0.79 -5.87
N LEU A 153 -0.93 0.08 -6.66
CA LEU A 153 -2.19 0.77 -6.36
C LEU A 153 -3.28 0.44 -7.39
N ALA A 154 -3.05 -0.57 -8.23
CA ALA A 154 -3.99 -0.93 -9.27
C ALA A 154 -5.28 -1.50 -8.67
N SER A 155 -6.26 -1.69 -9.55
CA SER A 155 -7.51 -2.28 -9.12
C SER A 155 -7.33 -3.71 -8.62
N THR A 156 -8.21 -4.09 -7.69
CA THR A 156 -8.17 -5.42 -7.09
C THR A 156 -8.37 -6.50 -8.15
N GLU A 157 -7.47 -7.46 -8.18
CA GLU A 157 -7.58 -8.64 -9.03
C GLU A 157 -8.55 -9.65 -8.41
N GLY A 158 -9.19 -10.45 -9.28
CA GLY A 158 -9.96 -11.62 -8.89
C GLY A 158 -9.12 -12.61 -8.06
N ARG A 159 -9.81 -13.50 -7.34
CA ARG A 159 -9.18 -14.38 -6.35
C ARG A 159 -8.25 -15.41 -7.01
N GLY A 160 -6.94 -15.18 -6.90
CA GLY A 160 -5.92 -16.23 -7.04
C GLY A 160 -5.83 -17.08 -5.77
N ASP A 161 -5.52 -18.38 -5.91
CA ASP A 161 -5.18 -19.24 -4.78
C ASP A 161 -3.67 -19.18 -4.53
N PRO A 162 -3.18 -18.48 -3.49
CA PRO A 162 -1.75 -18.36 -3.21
C PRO A 162 -1.13 -19.69 -2.74
N THR A 163 -1.93 -20.73 -2.49
CA THR A 163 -1.47 -22.04 -2.00
C THR A 163 -1.15 -23.03 -3.13
N LEU A 164 -1.34 -22.63 -4.38
CA LEU A 164 -1.06 -23.50 -5.53
C LEU A 164 0.40 -23.96 -5.55
N PRO A 165 0.69 -25.22 -5.94
CA PRO A 165 2.06 -25.74 -5.98
C PRO A 165 3.04 -24.93 -6.83
N ILE A 166 2.55 -24.28 -7.90
CA ILE A 166 3.34 -23.39 -8.77
C ILE A 166 3.89 -22.17 -8.02
N PHE A 167 3.33 -21.81 -6.87
CA PHE A 167 3.74 -20.66 -6.07
C PHE A 167 4.58 -21.05 -4.84
N ALA A 168 4.82 -22.36 -4.63
CA ALA A 168 5.47 -22.87 -3.44
C ALA A 168 6.99 -22.67 -3.43
N THR A 169 7.65 -22.76 -4.58
CA THR A 169 9.11 -22.55 -4.72
C THR A 169 9.43 -21.66 -5.90
N LEU A 170 10.62 -21.05 -5.87
CA LEU A 170 11.07 -20.20 -6.96
C LEU A 170 11.16 -20.96 -8.28
N GLU A 171 11.66 -22.20 -8.26
CA GLU A 171 11.80 -23.04 -9.43
C GLU A 171 10.44 -23.37 -10.05
N ALA A 172 9.43 -23.67 -9.22
CA ALA A 172 8.07 -23.94 -9.67
C ALA A 172 7.42 -22.68 -10.27
N PHE A 173 7.65 -21.52 -9.64
CA PHE A 173 7.14 -20.24 -10.13
C PHE A 173 7.77 -19.86 -11.47
N GLU A 174 9.09 -19.98 -11.60
CA GLU A 174 9.81 -19.68 -12.85
C GLU A 174 9.41 -20.62 -13.98
N ALA A 175 9.21 -21.91 -13.70
CA ALA A 175 8.70 -22.87 -14.69
C ALA A 175 7.27 -22.53 -15.14
N ALA A 176 6.40 -22.11 -14.22
CA ALA A 176 5.05 -21.66 -14.53
C ALA A 176 5.05 -20.32 -15.30
N LEU A 177 6.00 -19.44 -14.99
CA LEU A 177 6.22 -18.17 -15.67
C LEU A 177 6.67 -18.39 -17.13
N ASP A 178 7.56 -19.36 -17.36
CA ASP A 178 8.02 -19.74 -18.71
C ASP A 178 6.93 -20.44 -19.53
N ALA A 179 5.95 -21.06 -18.86
CA ALA A 179 4.83 -21.76 -19.47
C ALA A 179 3.58 -20.89 -19.65
N ASP A 180 3.67 -19.58 -19.37
CA ASP A 180 2.55 -18.63 -19.44
C ASP A 180 1.32 -19.09 -18.62
N ALA A 181 1.57 -19.65 -17.43
CA ALA A 181 0.53 -20.23 -16.59
C ALA A 181 -0.55 -19.19 -16.22
N PRO A 182 -1.84 -19.43 -16.53
CA PRO A 182 -2.89 -18.42 -16.40
C PRO A 182 -3.17 -17.99 -14.96
N GLU A 183 -2.70 -18.74 -13.97
CA GLU A 183 -2.80 -18.41 -12.55
C GLU A 183 -1.85 -17.28 -12.12
N ILE A 184 -0.81 -16.98 -12.90
CA ILE A 184 0.10 -15.85 -12.64
C ILE A 184 -0.59 -14.55 -13.09
N GLY A 185 -1.10 -13.79 -12.11
CA GLY A 185 -1.76 -12.52 -12.34
C GLY A 185 -0.79 -11.35 -12.60
N PRO A 186 -1.28 -10.22 -13.16
CA PRO A 186 -0.49 -9.01 -13.40
C PRO A 186 0.30 -8.53 -12.17
N ALA A 187 -0.30 -8.53 -10.98
CA ALA A 187 0.36 -8.09 -9.74
C ALA A 187 1.59 -8.93 -9.39
N MET A 188 1.57 -10.25 -9.68
CA MET A 188 2.74 -11.12 -9.52
C MET A 188 3.83 -10.83 -10.56
N LEU A 189 3.46 -10.50 -11.80
CA LEU A 189 4.42 -10.13 -12.85
C LEU A 189 5.18 -8.85 -12.49
N TYR A 190 4.48 -7.81 -12.02
CA TYR A 190 5.13 -6.59 -11.52
C TYR A 190 6.01 -6.85 -10.30
N ALA A 191 5.52 -7.66 -9.34
CA ALA A 191 6.30 -8.01 -8.16
C ALA A 191 7.59 -8.75 -8.56
N TYR A 192 7.49 -9.80 -9.38
CA TYR A 192 8.63 -10.57 -9.87
C TYR A 192 9.64 -9.67 -10.59
N ALA A 193 9.19 -8.82 -11.52
CA ALA A 193 10.07 -7.91 -12.25
C ALA A 193 10.82 -6.93 -11.32
N ALA A 194 10.13 -6.35 -10.33
CA ALA A 194 10.75 -5.47 -9.34
C ALA A 194 11.82 -6.20 -8.51
N LEU A 195 11.52 -7.43 -8.06
CA LEU A 195 12.44 -8.24 -7.26
C LEU A 195 13.72 -8.61 -8.03
N ILE A 196 13.59 -8.96 -9.31
CA ILE A 196 14.77 -9.24 -10.16
C ILE A 196 15.63 -7.99 -10.36
N GLU A 197 15.02 -6.81 -10.53
CA GLU A 197 15.76 -5.53 -10.63
C GLU A 197 16.36 -5.04 -9.30
N GLY A 198 16.10 -5.74 -8.19
CA GLY A 198 16.57 -5.30 -6.88
C GLY A 198 15.80 -4.09 -6.33
N VAL A 199 14.59 -3.85 -6.83
CA VAL A 199 13.74 -2.69 -6.53
C VAL A 199 12.71 -3.08 -5.45
N PRO A 200 12.69 -2.39 -4.29
CA PRO A 200 11.68 -2.59 -3.25
C PRO A 200 10.24 -2.55 -3.77
N TYR A 201 9.37 -3.37 -3.18
CA TYR A 201 7.99 -3.52 -3.64
C TYR A 201 6.98 -3.46 -2.48
N ALA A 202 5.93 -2.63 -2.62
CA ALA A 202 4.77 -2.64 -1.74
C ALA A 202 3.49 -3.02 -2.51
N ASN A 203 2.69 -3.91 -1.94
CA ASN A 203 1.34 -4.18 -2.41
C ASN A 203 0.30 -3.45 -1.54
N PHE A 204 -0.27 -2.35 -2.04
CA PHE A 204 -1.31 -1.61 -1.31
C PHE A 204 -2.73 -2.11 -1.62
N THR A 205 -2.85 -3.20 -2.40
CA THR A 205 -4.11 -3.83 -2.82
C THR A 205 -4.28 -5.18 -2.11
N PRO A 206 -5.48 -5.79 -2.13
CA PRO A 206 -5.68 -7.16 -1.66
C PRO A 206 -5.31 -8.22 -2.71
N SER A 207 -4.89 -7.85 -3.93
CA SER A 207 -4.47 -8.79 -4.99
C SER A 207 -3.33 -9.69 -4.52
N VAL A 208 -3.22 -10.89 -5.12
CA VAL A 208 -2.08 -11.78 -4.83
C VAL A 208 -0.87 -11.33 -5.63
N ALA A 209 0.19 -10.92 -4.93
CA ALA A 209 1.40 -10.37 -5.50
C ALA A 209 2.63 -11.03 -4.88
N ALA A 210 3.51 -10.24 -4.24
CA ALA A 210 4.76 -10.71 -3.64
C ALA A 210 4.60 -11.65 -2.43
N GLU A 211 3.38 -11.86 -1.90
CA GLU A 211 3.19 -12.67 -0.68
C GLU A 211 3.28 -14.18 -0.87
N VAL A 212 3.28 -14.65 -2.12
CA VAL A 212 3.42 -16.08 -2.36
C VAL A 212 4.80 -16.60 -1.94
N PRO A 213 4.92 -17.85 -1.43
CA PRO A 213 6.20 -18.36 -0.90
C PRO A 213 7.39 -18.21 -1.85
N ALA A 214 7.20 -18.46 -3.15
CA ALA A 214 8.23 -18.30 -4.17
C ALA A 214 8.79 -16.88 -4.26
N LEU A 215 7.92 -15.86 -4.22
CA LEU A 215 8.33 -14.46 -4.35
C LEU A 215 8.88 -13.89 -3.03
N VAL A 216 8.40 -14.37 -1.88
CA VAL A 216 9.04 -14.08 -0.59
C VAL A 216 10.48 -14.62 -0.56
N ALA A 217 10.69 -15.86 -1.01
CA ALA A 217 12.01 -16.46 -1.11
C ALA A 217 12.92 -15.71 -2.10
N LEU A 218 12.37 -15.25 -3.23
CA LEU A 218 13.09 -14.42 -4.20
C LEU A 218 13.53 -13.09 -3.59
N ALA A 219 12.65 -12.42 -2.85
CA ALA A 219 12.94 -11.16 -2.18
C ALA A 219 14.07 -11.31 -1.15
N GLU A 220 14.06 -12.39 -0.36
CA GLU A 220 15.16 -12.72 0.55
C GLU A 220 16.47 -12.96 -0.21
N ARG A 221 16.43 -13.77 -1.27
CA ARG A 221 17.61 -14.11 -2.08
C ARG A 221 18.25 -12.90 -2.74
N HIS A 222 17.45 -11.97 -3.26
CA HIS A 222 17.92 -10.75 -3.94
C HIS A 222 18.18 -9.58 -2.97
N GLY A 223 17.91 -9.76 -1.68
CA GLY A 223 18.11 -8.70 -0.69
C GLY A 223 17.13 -7.54 -0.84
N VAL A 224 15.91 -7.80 -1.31
CA VAL A 224 14.91 -6.77 -1.65
C VAL A 224 13.84 -6.72 -0.56
N PRO A 225 13.57 -5.56 0.03
CA PRO A 225 12.48 -5.41 1.00
C PRO A 225 11.13 -5.39 0.29
N ILE A 226 10.18 -6.15 0.83
CA ILE A 226 8.78 -6.19 0.39
C ILE A 226 7.83 -5.91 1.55
N ALA A 227 6.69 -5.31 1.23
CA ALA A 227 5.63 -5.04 2.19
C ALA A 227 4.24 -5.19 1.56
N GLY A 228 3.24 -5.48 2.39
CA GLY A 228 1.88 -5.69 1.96
C GLY A 228 1.05 -6.33 3.09
N LYS A 229 -0.24 -6.56 2.91
CA LYS A 229 -1.05 -6.10 1.78
C LYS A 229 -2.35 -5.41 2.21
N ASP A 230 -2.94 -4.72 1.23
CA ASP A 230 -4.16 -3.92 1.33
C ASP A 230 -4.04 -2.71 2.29
N GLY A 231 -4.13 -1.49 1.77
CA GLY A 231 -3.97 -0.27 2.56
C GLY A 231 -4.96 -0.11 3.71
N LYS A 232 -4.47 0.23 4.91
CA LYS A 232 -5.29 0.45 6.11
C LYS A 232 -5.56 1.94 6.36
N THR A 233 -6.65 2.43 5.79
CA THR A 233 -6.95 3.87 5.72
C THR A 233 -8.08 4.31 6.65
N GLY A 234 -9.29 3.77 6.46
CA GLY A 234 -10.51 4.24 7.13
C GLY A 234 -11.05 3.27 8.20
N GLN A 235 -12.16 2.60 7.88
CA GLN A 235 -12.88 1.74 8.83
C GLN A 235 -12.00 0.67 9.49
N THR A 236 -11.15 -0.02 8.72
CA THR A 236 -10.27 -1.06 9.29
C THR A 236 -9.23 -0.47 10.24
N MET A 237 -8.75 0.76 10.00
CA MET A 237 -7.86 1.45 10.94
C MET A 237 -8.54 1.62 12.30
N ILE A 238 -9.79 2.13 12.32
CA ILE A 238 -10.58 2.26 13.55
C ILE A 238 -10.80 0.91 14.26
N LYS A 239 -11.09 -0.15 13.50
CA LYS A 239 -11.23 -1.51 14.03
C LYS A 239 -9.95 -1.98 14.76
N THR A 240 -8.79 -1.70 14.18
CA THR A 240 -7.48 -2.02 14.79
C THR A 240 -7.08 -1.15 15.97
N VAL A 241 -7.82 -0.06 16.26
CA VAL A 241 -7.67 0.75 17.48
C VAL A 241 -8.60 0.23 18.58
N LEU A 242 -9.86 -0.02 18.23
CA LEU A 242 -10.91 -0.33 19.21
C LEU A 242 -10.90 -1.78 19.68
N ALA A 243 -10.70 -2.76 18.79
CA ALA A 243 -10.67 -4.16 19.18
C ALA A 243 -9.58 -4.46 20.25
N PRO A 244 -8.34 -3.94 20.13
CA PRO A 244 -7.35 -4.07 21.20
C PRO A 244 -7.75 -3.36 22.49
N ALA A 245 -8.43 -2.20 22.41
CA ALA A 245 -8.89 -1.47 23.58
C ALA A 245 -9.97 -2.26 24.35
N PHE A 246 -10.93 -2.87 23.64
CA PHE A 246 -11.94 -3.73 24.25
C PHE A 246 -11.31 -4.96 24.93
N ARG A 247 -10.38 -5.64 24.24
CA ARG A 247 -9.62 -6.75 24.82
C ARG A 247 -8.87 -6.31 26.08
N THR A 248 -8.17 -5.17 26.03
CA THR A 248 -7.42 -4.63 27.17
C THR A 248 -8.31 -4.34 28.38
N ARG A 249 -9.55 -3.91 28.14
CA ARG A 249 -10.53 -3.61 29.21
C ARG A 249 -11.41 -4.80 29.57
N ALA A 250 -11.12 -5.99 29.05
CA ALA A 250 -11.92 -7.20 29.23
C ALA A 250 -13.41 -7.00 28.87
N LEU A 251 -13.68 -6.17 27.87
CA LEU A 251 -15.00 -6.06 27.25
C LEU A 251 -15.12 -7.12 26.17
N ARG A 252 -16.10 -8.00 26.30
CA ARG A 252 -16.39 -8.99 25.27
C ARG A 252 -17.11 -8.30 24.13
N VAL A 253 -16.59 -8.44 22.92
CA VAL A 253 -17.31 -8.16 21.68
C VAL A 253 -18.22 -9.34 21.37
N ASP A 254 -19.52 -9.11 21.36
CA ASP A 254 -20.53 -10.11 21.05
C ASP A 254 -20.91 -10.08 19.55
N GLY A 255 -20.96 -8.89 18.95
CA GLY A 255 -21.22 -8.70 17.53
C GLY A 255 -20.59 -7.42 17.00
N TRP A 256 -20.25 -7.41 15.70
CA TRP A 256 -19.69 -6.24 15.03
C TRP A 256 -20.22 -6.14 13.60
N TYR A 257 -21.15 -5.22 13.39
CA TYR A 257 -21.71 -4.93 12.07
C TYR A 257 -21.02 -3.72 11.45
N SER A 258 -20.38 -3.91 10.30
CA SER A 258 -19.64 -2.89 9.56
C SER A 258 -20.31 -2.63 8.20
N ALA A 259 -20.86 -1.44 7.97
CA ALA A 259 -21.42 -1.03 6.67
C ALA A 259 -20.58 0.08 6.02
N ASN A 260 -20.47 0.08 4.69
CA ASN A 260 -19.74 1.09 3.92
C ASN A 260 -20.50 1.48 2.66
N ILE A 261 -20.48 2.77 2.32
CA ILE A 261 -20.87 3.28 1.00
C ILE A 261 -19.74 4.10 0.38
N LEU A 262 -19.53 3.94 -0.92
CA LEU A 262 -18.57 4.70 -1.71
C LEU A 262 -18.98 4.73 -3.19
N GLY A 263 -18.61 5.78 -3.92
CA GLY A 263 -19.08 6.02 -5.30
C GLY A 263 -17.97 6.17 -6.34
N ASN A 264 -16.70 5.97 -5.97
CA ASN A 264 -15.56 6.00 -6.88
C ASN A 264 -15.38 4.67 -7.63
N ARG A 265 -14.33 4.58 -8.46
CA ARG A 265 -14.02 3.38 -9.24
C ARG A 265 -13.75 2.15 -8.39
N ASP A 266 -13.18 2.32 -7.18
CA ASP A 266 -13.01 1.20 -6.22
C ASP A 266 -14.39 0.67 -5.81
N GLY A 267 -15.35 1.54 -5.49
CA GLY A 267 -16.73 1.14 -5.22
C GLY A 267 -17.38 0.35 -6.37
N LEU A 268 -17.17 0.77 -7.61
CA LEU A 268 -17.71 0.10 -8.79
C LEU A 268 -17.07 -1.28 -9.02
N ALA A 269 -15.76 -1.40 -8.83
CA ALA A 269 -15.06 -2.68 -8.93
C ALA A 269 -15.52 -3.69 -7.86
N LEU A 270 -16.04 -3.21 -6.73
CA LEU A 270 -16.55 -4.02 -5.62
C LEU A 270 -18.03 -4.36 -5.71
N ASP A 271 -18.75 -3.87 -6.73
CA ASP A 271 -20.13 -4.26 -7.01
C ASP A 271 -20.21 -5.63 -7.71
N ASP A 272 -19.07 -6.29 -7.90
CA ASP A 272 -18.91 -7.67 -8.36
C ASP A 272 -18.89 -8.63 -7.15
N ASP A 273 -19.75 -9.66 -7.18
CA ASP A 273 -19.96 -10.61 -6.08
C ASP A 273 -18.66 -11.36 -5.69
N ASP A 274 -17.78 -11.66 -6.65
CA ASP A 274 -16.51 -12.36 -6.41
C ASP A 274 -15.46 -11.46 -5.74
N ALA A 275 -15.42 -10.18 -6.10
CA ALA A 275 -14.56 -9.18 -5.46
C ALA A 275 -15.01 -8.90 -4.01
N LEU A 276 -16.33 -8.87 -3.77
CA LEU A 276 -16.93 -8.67 -2.45
C LEU A 276 -16.63 -9.84 -1.50
N ALA A 277 -16.68 -11.08 -1.99
CA ALA A 277 -16.38 -12.29 -1.20
C ALA A 277 -14.96 -12.25 -0.62
N SER A 278 -13.98 -11.77 -1.39
CA SER A 278 -12.57 -11.65 -0.97
C SER A 278 -12.38 -10.63 0.16
N LYS A 279 -13.09 -9.49 0.12
CA LYS A 279 -13.06 -8.48 1.21
C LYS A 279 -13.78 -8.95 2.47
N ARG A 280 -14.79 -9.82 2.38
CA ARG A 280 -15.51 -10.37 3.54
C ARG A 280 -14.63 -11.29 4.38
N VAL A 281 -13.93 -12.23 3.77
CA VAL A 281 -13.04 -13.18 4.48
C VAL A 281 -11.89 -12.44 5.18
N THR A 282 -11.27 -11.49 4.49
CA THR A 282 -10.13 -10.73 5.01
C THR A 282 -10.51 -9.77 6.11
N LYS A 283 -11.66 -9.09 6.01
CA LYS A 283 -12.14 -8.25 7.12
C LYS A 283 -12.63 -9.06 8.31
N GLY A 284 -13.18 -10.26 8.09
CA GLY A 284 -13.65 -11.18 9.12
C GLY A 284 -12.57 -11.57 10.12
N SER A 285 -11.41 -12.02 9.61
CA SER A 285 -10.34 -12.62 10.42
C SER A 285 -9.57 -11.66 11.35
N VAL A 286 -9.55 -10.36 11.05
CA VAL A 286 -8.79 -9.38 11.84
C VAL A 286 -9.30 -9.28 13.28
N LEU A 287 -10.62 -9.34 13.49
CA LEU A 287 -11.19 -9.27 14.85
C LEU A 287 -10.78 -10.48 15.68
N ASP A 288 -10.90 -11.67 15.09
CA ASP A 288 -10.63 -12.93 15.79
C ASP A 288 -9.17 -13.00 16.24
N GLN A 289 -8.25 -12.57 15.38
CA GLN A 289 -6.81 -12.52 15.69
C GLN A 289 -6.50 -11.52 16.81
N ILE A 290 -7.15 -10.35 16.83
CA ILE A 290 -6.95 -9.35 17.88
C ILE A 290 -7.54 -9.81 19.22
N LEU A 291 -8.78 -10.32 19.20
CA LEU A 291 -9.56 -10.63 20.40
C LEU A 291 -9.19 -11.99 21.00
N GLY A 292 -8.67 -12.92 20.19
CA GLY A 292 -8.29 -14.27 20.59
C GLY A 292 -9.46 -15.25 20.65
N TYR A 293 -10.61 -14.90 20.08
CA TYR A 293 -11.79 -15.76 19.95
C TYR A 293 -12.63 -15.32 18.75
N PRO A 294 -13.42 -16.21 18.13
CA PRO A 294 -14.26 -15.86 16.99
C PRO A 294 -15.43 -14.96 17.42
N VAL A 295 -15.61 -13.84 16.73
CA VAL A 295 -16.83 -13.02 16.85
C VAL A 295 -17.87 -13.56 15.89
N GLU A 296 -18.85 -14.32 16.42
CA GLU A 296 -19.84 -15.04 15.62
C GLU A 296 -20.62 -14.11 14.66
N ASP A 297 -21.10 -12.97 15.15
CA ASP A 297 -21.86 -11.98 14.37
C ASP A 297 -20.97 -10.84 13.86
N HIS A 298 -19.89 -11.18 13.15
CA HIS A 298 -19.05 -10.21 12.44
C HIS A 298 -19.49 -10.07 10.98
N LEU A 299 -20.25 -9.00 10.69
CA LEU A 299 -20.86 -8.78 9.39
C LEU A 299 -20.24 -7.56 8.69
N VAL A 300 -19.99 -7.68 7.39
CA VAL A 300 -19.47 -6.60 6.56
C VAL A 300 -20.33 -6.43 5.31
N ASP A 301 -20.92 -5.24 5.17
CA ASP A 301 -21.64 -4.80 3.96
C ASP A 301 -20.89 -3.63 3.30
N ILE A 302 -20.76 -3.69 1.98
CA ILE A 302 -20.15 -2.66 1.16
C ILE A 302 -21.08 -2.45 -0.04
N ARG A 303 -21.50 -1.21 -0.26
CA ARG A 303 -22.43 -0.86 -1.33
C ARG A 303 -21.86 0.24 -2.20
N TYR A 304 -21.94 0.06 -3.52
CA TYR A 304 -21.68 1.14 -4.45
C TYR A 304 -22.81 2.18 -4.39
N TYR A 305 -22.44 3.44 -4.15
CA TYR A 305 -23.37 4.56 -4.12
C TYR A 305 -22.75 5.75 -4.85
N ARG A 306 -22.96 5.77 -6.17
CA ARG A 306 -22.40 6.73 -7.14
C ARG A 306 -22.32 8.19 -6.64
N PRO A 307 -23.35 8.80 -6.02
CA PRO A 307 -23.29 10.21 -5.62
C PRO A 307 -22.19 10.56 -4.61
N ARG A 308 -21.60 9.59 -3.92
CA ARG A 308 -20.54 9.84 -2.94
C ARG A 308 -19.17 10.10 -3.56
N GLY A 309 -18.91 9.63 -4.80
CA GLY A 309 -17.56 9.67 -5.36
C GLY A 309 -16.54 9.08 -4.37
N ASP A 310 -15.45 9.80 -4.12
CA ASP A 310 -14.41 9.42 -3.13
C ASP A 310 -14.81 9.65 -1.66
N ASN A 311 -15.95 10.30 -1.38
CA ASN A 311 -16.43 10.55 -0.02
C ASN A 311 -17.06 9.29 0.60
N LYS A 312 -16.23 8.35 1.02
CA LYS A 312 -16.66 7.14 1.71
C LYS A 312 -17.31 7.46 3.06
N GLU A 313 -18.41 6.76 3.36
CA GLU A 313 -19.00 6.74 4.69
C GLU A 313 -19.02 5.30 5.22
N SER A 314 -18.66 5.13 6.50
CA SER A 314 -18.73 3.84 7.17
C SER A 314 -19.39 3.92 8.52
N TRP A 315 -20.22 2.91 8.80
CA TRP A 315 -20.89 2.73 10.07
C TRP A 315 -20.45 1.44 10.71
N ASP A 316 -20.20 1.51 12.02
CA ASP A 316 -19.94 0.33 12.83
C ASP A 316 -20.91 0.32 14.02
N ASN A 317 -21.61 -0.80 14.19
CA ASN A 317 -22.42 -1.10 15.36
C ASN A 317 -21.76 -2.27 16.10
N ILE A 318 -21.28 -1.99 17.32
CA ILE A 318 -20.47 -2.92 18.09
C ILE A 318 -21.21 -3.24 19.38
N ASP A 319 -21.63 -4.49 19.53
CA ASP A 319 -22.31 -4.98 20.72
C ASP A 319 -21.28 -5.56 21.70
N LEU A 320 -21.34 -5.08 22.94
CA LEU A 320 -20.33 -5.34 23.97
C LEU A 320 -20.98 -5.86 25.25
N THR A 321 -20.36 -6.84 25.89
CA THR A 321 -20.70 -7.27 27.25
C THR A 321 -19.57 -6.89 28.22
N GLY A 322 -19.95 -6.17 29.29
CA GLY A 322 -19.05 -5.74 30.35
C GLY A 322 -19.30 -6.42 31.71
N PHE A 323 -18.87 -5.75 32.77
CA PHE A 323 -19.02 -6.24 34.15
C PHE A 323 -20.48 -6.58 34.50
N LEU A 324 -20.69 -7.62 35.31
CA LEU A 324 -22.01 -8.18 35.67
C LEU A 324 -22.83 -8.68 34.47
N GLY A 325 -22.19 -8.98 33.33
CA GLY A 325 -22.86 -9.45 32.13
C GLY A 325 -23.76 -8.38 31.51
N ARG A 326 -23.41 -7.09 31.65
CA ARG A 326 -24.25 -5.99 31.17
C ARG A 326 -23.97 -5.69 29.70
N PRO A 327 -25.00 -5.76 28.83
CA PRO A 327 -24.85 -5.42 27.43
C PRO A 327 -24.78 -3.90 27.25
N MET A 328 -23.98 -3.48 26.28
CA MET A 328 -23.74 -2.10 25.87
C MET A 328 -23.53 -2.07 24.36
N GLN A 329 -23.53 -0.87 23.79
CA GLN A 329 -23.32 -0.68 22.36
C GLN A 329 -22.44 0.54 22.09
N LEU A 330 -21.48 0.40 21.17
CA LEU A 330 -20.74 1.51 20.59
C LEU A 330 -21.15 1.68 19.12
N LYS A 331 -21.47 2.92 18.73
CA LYS A 331 -21.77 3.28 17.35
C LYS A 331 -20.75 4.27 16.83
N ILE A 332 -20.29 4.03 15.61
CA ILE A 332 -19.33 4.89 14.93
C ILE A 332 -19.91 5.24 13.58
N ASN A 333 -19.88 6.51 13.22
CA ASN A 333 -20.06 6.96 11.85
C ASN A 333 -18.81 7.72 11.44
N PHE A 334 -18.12 7.23 10.43
CA PHE A 334 -16.91 7.83 9.90
C PHE A 334 -17.13 8.26 8.46
N LEU A 335 -17.27 9.58 8.27
CA LEU A 335 -17.28 10.24 6.97
C LEU A 335 -15.83 10.57 6.63
N CYS A 336 -15.32 9.99 5.55
CA CYS A 336 -13.93 10.11 5.17
C CYS A 336 -13.78 10.24 3.64
N ARG A 337 -12.56 10.57 3.21
CA ARG A 337 -12.17 10.59 1.80
C ARG A 337 -11.09 9.54 1.61
N ASP A 338 -11.39 8.50 0.84
CA ASP A 338 -10.50 7.33 0.76
C ASP A 338 -9.13 7.70 0.20
N SER A 339 -9.10 8.49 -0.88
CA SER A 339 -7.85 8.86 -1.53
C SER A 339 -7.01 9.82 -0.66
N ILE A 340 -7.66 10.70 0.11
CA ILE A 340 -6.97 11.58 1.08
C ILE A 340 -6.37 10.80 2.24
N LEU A 341 -7.02 9.72 2.69
CA LEU A 341 -6.45 8.84 3.72
C LEU A 341 -5.37 7.90 3.17
N ALA A 342 -5.47 7.49 1.90
CA ALA A 342 -4.57 6.52 1.27
C ALA A 342 -3.26 7.15 0.78
N ALA A 343 -3.32 8.29 0.09
CA ALA A 343 -2.16 8.90 -0.56
C ALA A 343 -0.99 9.19 0.41
N PRO A 344 -1.21 9.70 1.64
CA PRO A 344 -0.13 9.87 2.61
C PRO A 344 0.58 8.56 2.96
N LEU A 345 -0.15 7.45 3.07
CA LEU A 345 0.43 6.14 3.41
C LEU A 345 1.31 5.62 2.28
N VAL A 346 0.93 5.86 1.02
CA VAL A 346 1.74 5.53 -0.16
C VAL A 346 3.05 6.30 -0.16
N ILE A 347 2.99 7.60 0.14
CA ILE A 347 4.16 8.48 0.23
C ILE A 347 5.13 7.97 1.30
N GLU A 348 4.64 7.62 2.50
CA GLU A 348 5.50 7.09 3.55
C GLU A 348 6.07 5.71 3.19
N LEU A 349 5.27 4.82 2.60
CA LEU A 349 5.75 3.52 2.16
C LEU A 349 6.91 3.64 1.17
N ALA A 350 6.85 4.61 0.24
CA ALA A 350 7.95 4.85 -0.69
C ALA A 350 9.25 5.21 0.03
N ARG A 351 9.19 6.16 0.97
CA ARG A 351 10.33 6.64 1.75
C ARG A 351 10.89 5.55 2.68
N LEU A 352 10.00 4.78 3.32
CA LEU A 352 10.36 3.74 4.26
C LEU A 352 10.96 2.52 3.56
N LEU A 353 10.48 2.14 2.38
CA LEU A 353 11.06 1.05 1.59
C LEU A 353 12.42 1.42 1.01
N ASP A 354 12.61 2.67 0.56
CA ASP A 354 13.93 3.18 0.19
C ASP A 354 14.91 3.07 1.38
N LEU A 355 14.50 3.53 2.56
CA LEU A 355 15.31 3.44 3.76
C LEU A 355 15.63 1.98 4.14
N ALA A 356 14.64 1.10 4.09
CA ALA A 356 14.83 -0.32 4.37
C ALA A 356 15.89 -0.93 3.44
N ARG A 357 15.82 -0.64 2.13
CA ARG A 357 16.82 -1.10 1.16
C ARG A 357 18.21 -0.59 1.49
N ARG A 358 18.34 0.68 1.86
CA ARG A 358 19.63 1.29 2.24
C ARG A 358 20.22 0.72 3.51
N ARG A 359 19.38 0.32 4.47
CA ARG A 359 19.80 -0.36 5.69
C ARG A 359 20.12 -1.85 5.47
N GLY A 360 20.02 -2.34 4.23
CA GLY A 360 20.28 -3.74 3.88
C GLY A 360 19.17 -4.68 4.35
N ASN A 361 18.00 -4.16 4.73
CA ASN A 361 16.83 -4.97 5.00
C ASN A 361 16.39 -5.70 3.72
N ARG A 362 15.87 -6.90 3.89
CA ARG A 362 15.41 -7.80 2.82
C ARG A 362 14.17 -8.57 3.24
N GLY A 363 13.47 -9.15 2.27
CA GLY A 363 12.25 -9.91 2.50
C GLY A 363 11.16 -9.06 3.15
N VAL A 364 10.32 -9.71 3.95
CA VAL A 364 9.12 -9.07 4.52
C VAL A 364 9.48 -8.01 5.57
N GLN A 365 9.02 -6.78 5.36
CA GLN A 365 9.22 -5.66 6.29
C GLN A 365 8.05 -5.54 7.27
N GLU A 366 8.03 -6.41 8.28
CA GLU A 366 6.93 -6.47 9.27
C GLU A 366 6.74 -5.16 10.07
N GLN A 367 7.80 -4.35 10.23
CA GLN A 367 7.71 -3.03 10.87
C GLN A 367 6.84 -2.04 10.08
N LEU A 368 6.54 -2.32 8.81
CA LEU A 368 5.63 -1.53 7.98
C LEU A 368 4.17 -2.00 8.11
N GLY A 369 3.87 -2.92 9.04
CA GLY A 369 2.51 -3.44 9.23
C GLY A 369 1.46 -2.37 9.57
N LEU A 370 1.89 -1.21 10.09
CA LEU A 370 1.05 -0.04 10.36
C LEU A 370 0.19 0.36 9.16
N PHE A 371 0.72 0.23 7.94
CA PHE A 371 0.11 0.73 6.71
C PHE A 371 -0.90 -0.27 6.09
N PHE A 372 -0.97 -1.50 6.59
CA PHE A 372 -1.67 -2.59 5.92
C PHE A 372 -2.79 -3.21 6.78
N LYS A 373 -3.86 -3.66 6.11
CA LYS A 373 -4.97 -4.39 6.74
C LYS A 373 -4.55 -5.81 7.06
N LEU A 374 -3.80 -6.43 6.16
CA LEU A 374 -3.29 -7.80 6.25
C LEU A 374 -1.77 -7.76 6.12
N PRO A 375 -1.06 -7.27 7.14
CA PRO A 375 0.38 -7.14 7.06
C PRO A 375 1.02 -8.53 6.89
N MET A 376 1.95 -8.63 5.94
CA MET A 376 2.74 -9.82 5.69
C MET A 376 3.62 -10.12 6.91
N THR A 377 3.89 -11.40 7.12
CA THR A 377 4.82 -11.89 8.13
C THR A 377 6.01 -12.58 7.48
N ALA A 378 7.19 -12.47 8.08
CA ALA A 378 8.41 -13.09 7.56
C ALA A 378 8.36 -14.62 7.71
N ARG A 379 7.61 -15.11 8.70
CA ARG A 379 7.39 -16.54 8.92
C ARG A 379 5.97 -16.93 8.47
N PRO A 380 5.81 -17.97 7.63
CA PRO A 380 4.50 -18.38 7.11
C PRO A 380 3.43 -18.70 8.16
N ASP A 381 3.85 -19.15 9.34
CA ASP A 381 3.00 -19.55 10.47
C ASP A 381 2.76 -18.43 11.49
N ALA A 382 3.42 -17.27 11.33
CA ALA A 382 3.27 -16.16 12.25
C ALA A 382 1.93 -15.44 12.04
N ILE A 383 1.24 -15.19 13.15
CA ILE A 383 0.06 -14.34 13.18
C ILE A 383 0.52 -12.88 13.12
N PRO A 384 0.02 -12.08 12.18
CA PRO A 384 0.35 -10.66 12.12
C PRO A 384 -0.13 -9.90 13.35
N GLU A 385 0.69 -8.96 13.82
CA GLU A 385 0.23 -7.94 14.77
C GLU A 385 -0.70 -6.97 14.03
N HIS A 386 -1.90 -6.76 14.54
CA HIS A 386 -2.91 -5.88 13.94
C HIS A 386 -3.17 -4.61 14.74
N ALA A 387 -2.87 -4.58 16.04
CA ALA A 387 -3.16 -3.46 16.91
C ALA A 387 -2.36 -2.22 16.48
N LEU A 388 -3.07 -1.15 16.11
CA LEU A 388 -2.46 0.03 15.47
C LEU A 388 -1.31 0.61 16.32
N HIS A 389 -1.53 0.75 17.63
CA HIS A 389 -0.54 1.28 18.57
C HIS A 389 0.71 0.39 18.74
N ALA A 390 0.58 -0.93 18.60
CA ALA A 390 1.71 -1.85 18.66
C ALA A 390 2.54 -1.78 17.37
N GLN A 391 1.87 -1.69 16.22
CA GLN A 391 2.53 -1.50 14.93
C GLN A 391 3.24 -0.14 14.83
N GLU A 392 2.63 0.94 15.34
CA GLU A 392 3.26 2.27 15.40
C GLU A 392 4.55 2.24 16.22
N ARG A 393 4.49 1.66 17.42
CA ARG A 393 5.67 1.46 18.26
C ARG A 393 6.76 0.67 17.55
N ARG A 394 6.40 -0.43 16.87
CA ARG A 394 7.37 -1.24 16.11
C ARG A 394 8.03 -0.44 14.99
N LEU A 395 7.28 0.40 14.27
CA LEU A 395 7.81 1.29 13.25
C LEU A 395 8.80 2.29 13.87
N PHE A 396 8.42 2.95 14.96
CA PHE A 396 9.25 3.96 15.61
C PHE A 396 10.53 3.35 16.21
N GLU A 397 10.43 2.21 16.87
CA GLU A 397 11.60 1.46 17.35
C GLU A 397 12.56 1.13 16.19
N TRP A 398 12.04 0.69 15.05
CA TRP A 398 12.87 0.45 13.87
C TRP A 398 13.52 1.75 13.33
N LEU A 399 12.81 2.87 13.33
CA LEU A 399 13.39 4.16 12.92
C LEU A 399 14.49 4.61 13.89
N GLU A 400 14.32 4.39 15.20
CA GLU A 400 15.30 4.73 16.25
C GLU A 400 16.60 3.91 16.17
N THR A 401 16.52 2.62 15.80
CA THR A 401 17.70 1.72 15.79
C THR A 401 18.89 2.24 14.98
N ALA A 402 18.68 3.12 14.01
CA ALA A 402 19.74 3.65 13.17
C ALA A 402 20.47 4.89 13.74
N HIS A 403 20.20 5.27 14.99
CA HIS A 403 21.04 6.19 15.76
C HIS A 403 22.14 5.46 16.55
N THR A 404 22.34 4.16 16.28
CA THR A 404 23.50 3.43 16.78
C THR A 404 24.55 3.30 15.68
N ASP A 405 25.72 3.90 15.90
CA ASP A 405 26.86 3.81 14.98
C ASP A 405 27.42 2.38 14.93
N GLU A 406 28.35 2.05 14.03
CA GLU A 406 28.92 0.68 13.82
C GLU A 406 29.48 -0.02 15.09
N THR A 407 29.55 0.71 16.22
CA THR A 407 29.99 0.24 17.54
C THR A 407 28.85 0.00 18.54
N GLY A 408 27.58 0.14 18.14
CA GLY A 408 26.41 -0.09 19.00
C GLY A 408 26.14 1.01 20.04
N ARG A 409 26.80 2.18 19.94
CA ARG A 409 26.56 3.33 20.82
C ARG A 409 25.51 4.28 20.24
N ARG A 410 24.56 4.72 21.08
CA ARG A 410 23.61 5.78 20.74
C ARG A 410 24.36 7.09 20.52
N VAL A 411 24.19 7.70 19.35
CA VAL A 411 24.73 9.05 19.06
C VAL A 411 24.05 10.04 20.02
N GLY A 412 24.82 10.64 20.93
CA GLY A 412 24.34 11.66 21.88
C GLY A 412 24.47 11.33 23.37
N GLU A 413 24.92 10.13 23.77
CA GLU A 413 25.31 9.90 25.16
C GLU A 413 26.69 10.55 25.43
N PRO A 414 26.80 11.48 26.40
CA PRO A 414 28.11 11.97 26.82
C PRO A 414 28.85 10.79 27.44
N GLY A 415 30.00 10.45 26.84
CA GLY A 415 30.84 9.34 27.30
C GLY A 415 31.18 9.53 28.78
N GLY A 416 30.60 8.68 29.62
CA GLY A 416 30.98 8.57 31.02
C GLY A 416 32.38 8.00 31.11
N THR A 417 33.33 8.86 31.48
CA THR A 417 34.65 8.50 32.02
C THR A 417 34.54 7.98 33.43
#